data_AF-A0A945SUF9-F1
#
_entry.id   AF-A0A945SUF9-F1
#
_cell.length_a   1.000
_cell.length_b   1.000
_cell.length_c   1.000
_cell.angle_alpha   90.00
_cell.angle_beta   90.00
_cell.angle_gamma   90.00
#
_symmetry.space_group_name_H-M   'P 1'
#
loop_
_entity.id
_entity.type
_entity.pdbx_description
1 polymer ?
#
loop_
_entity_poly.entity_id
_entity_poly.type
_entity_poly.pdbx_seq_one_letter_code
_entity_poly.pdbx_strand_id
1 'polypeptide(L)'
;MLSNIRRHFTLVAVSAAFITGLSLGAGPAHAADITANCGADNQKVCTTSKARYKGKVKKKKPKGAFFDPRKGGEYWKCPNNRPRRTAYSVTSNKACATKRIIGEKLSEAEFKGKVTNPKPKGAFFDPRKGGEYWSCPAGYIRNLNP
;
A
#
# COMPACT_ATOMS: atom_id res chain seq x y z
N MET A 1 -1.94 -75.55 48.90
CA MET A 1 -3.36 -75.26 48.60
C MET A 1 -3.50 -75.19 47.08
N LEU A 2 -4.03 -76.26 46.45
CA LEU A 2 -5.35 -76.29 45.77
C LEU A 2 -5.45 -75.29 44.61
N SER A 3 -5.40 -75.74 43.35
CA SER A 3 -6.52 -76.18 42.49
C SER A 3 -6.74 -75.14 41.38
N ASN A 4 -6.47 -75.46 40.12
CA ASN A 4 -7.40 -76.07 39.15
C ASN A 4 -8.52 -75.12 38.66
N ILE A 5 -8.46 -74.82 37.34
CA ILE A 5 -9.55 -74.99 36.36
C ILE A 5 -10.54 -73.83 36.05
N ARG A 6 -10.76 -73.72 34.72
CA ARG A 6 -11.90 -73.19 33.92
C ARG A 6 -11.98 -71.68 33.70
N ARG A 7 -11.63 -71.23 32.48
CA ARG A 7 -12.51 -71.05 31.28
C ARG A 7 -13.44 -69.85 31.48
N HIS A 8 -13.28 -68.83 30.65
CA HIS A 8 -14.35 -68.32 29.78
C HIS A 8 -13.71 -67.40 28.71
N PHE A 9 -13.68 -67.91 27.48
CA PHE A 9 -13.54 -67.08 26.28
C PHE A 9 -14.82 -66.27 26.16
N THR A 10 -14.74 -64.95 26.29
CA THR A 10 -15.79 -64.05 25.85
C THR A 10 -15.30 -63.34 24.60
N LEU A 11 -15.77 -63.84 23.46
CA LEU A 11 -15.63 -63.21 22.16
C LEU A 11 -16.49 -61.95 22.18
N VAL A 12 -15.88 -60.76 22.15
CA VAL A 12 -16.60 -59.52 21.80
C VAL A 12 -16.09 -59.09 20.43
N ALA A 13 -16.82 -59.51 19.40
CA ALA A 13 -16.69 -58.97 18.06
C ALA A 13 -17.67 -57.81 17.93
N VAL A 14 -17.20 -56.56 17.96
CA VAL A 14 -18.00 -55.42 17.49
C VAL A 14 -17.10 -54.35 16.86
N SER A 15 -17.25 -54.24 15.55
CA SER A 15 -17.14 -53.05 14.70
C SER A 15 -15.77 -52.42 14.42
N ALA A 16 -15.33 -52.65 13.19
CA ALA A 16 -14.36 -51.82 12.50
C ALA A 16 -14.87 -50.37 12.38
N ALA A 17 -14.12 -49.43 12.96
CA ALA A 17 -14.18 -48.03 12.57
C ALA A 17 -12.86 -47.70 11.85
N PHE A 18 -12.89 -47.77 10.52
CA PHE A 18 -11.90 -47.11 9.67
C PHE A 18 -12.09 -45.60 9.84
N ILE A 19 -11.42 -45.02 10.83
CA ILE A 19 -11.22 -43.57 10.86
C ILE A 19 -10.01 -43.30 9.97
N THR A 20 -10.28 -43.09 8.69
CA THR A 20 -9.36 -42.36 7.81
C THR A 20 -9.23 -40.96 8.38
N GLY A 21 -8.27 -40.79 9.29
CA GLY A 21 -7.85 -39.52 9.84
C GLY A 21 -7.28 -38.66 8.72
N LEU A 22 -8.17 -37.88 8.10
CA LEU A 22 -7.86 -36.83 7.16
C LEU A 22 -6.82 -35.92 7.79
N SER A 23 -5.66 -35.84 7.13
CA SER A 23 -4.55 -34.95 7.44
C SER A 23 -5.06 -33.54 7.77
N LEU A 24 -4.97 -33.13 9.04
CA LEU A 24 -4.92 -31.71 9.39
C LEU A 24 -3.61 -31.17 8.84
N GLY A 25 -3.63 -30.78 7.57
CA GLY A 25 -2.66 -29.89 7.02
C GLY A 25 -2.70 -28.62 7.85
N ALA A 26 -1.68 -28.44 8.70
CA ALA A 26 -1.20 -27.11 9.03
C ALA A 26 -0.68 -26.51 7.72
N GLY A 27 -1.59 -26.04 6.87
CA GLY A 27 -1.25 -25.08 5.84
C GLY A 27 -0.56 -23.91 6.56
N PRO A 28 0.46 -23.29 5.96
CA PRO A 28 1.05 -22.11 6.56
C PRO A 28 -0.11 -21.15 6.83
N ALA A 29 -0.31 -20.78 8.10
CA ALA A 29 -1.14 -19.65 8.43
C ALA A 29 -0.66 -18.54 7.51
N HIS A 30 -1.48 -18.20 6.49
CA HIS A 30 -1.15 -17.16 5.54
C HIS A 30 -0.78 -15.96 6.39
N ALA A 31 0.52 -15.63 6.41
CA ALA A 31 1.02 -14.45 7.07
C ALA A 31 0.08 -13.35 6.64
N ALA A 32 -0.71 -12.82 7.59
CA ALA A 32 -1.73 -11.83 7.30
C ALA A 32 -1.05 -10.78 6.44
N ASP A 33 -1.45 -10.73 5.17
CA ASP A 33 -0.74 -9.99 4.16
C ASP A 33 -0.63 -8.55 4.66
N ILE A 34 0.58 -8.14 5.08
CA ILE A 34 0.87 -6.80 5.59
C ILE A 34 0.57 -5.75 4.49
N THR A 35 0.38 -6.18 3.24
CA THR A 35 -0.06 -5.34 2.14
C THR A 35 -1.57 -5.27 1.89
N ALA A 36 -2.42 -6.02 2.60
CA ALA A 36 -3.85 -6.02 2.30
C ALA A 36 -4.59 -4.77 2.79
N ASN A 37 -4.35 -4.29 4.02
CA ASN A 37 -5.12 -3.17 4.59
C ASN A 37 -4.27 -2.31 5.51
N CYS A 38 -3.72 -1.25 4.93
CA CYS A 38 -2.66 -0.48 5.52
C CYS A 38 -2.88 1.02 5.21
N GLY A 39 -3.16 1.82 6.25
CA GLY A 39 -3.36 3.28 6.13
C GLY A 39 -4.80 3.78 6.17
N ALA A 40 -5.79 2.95 6.55
CA ALA A 40 -7.11 3.42 6.98
C ALA A 40 -7.06 4.03 8.40
N ASP A 41 -8.17 4.65 8.83
CA ASP A 41 -8.27 5.19 10.19
C ASP A 41 -8.25 4.00 11.17
N ASN A 42 -7.49 4.12 12.26
CA ASN A 42 -7.27 3.05 13.26
C ASN A 42 -6.53 1.79 12.77
N GLN A 43 -5.68 1.88 11.73
CA GLN A 43 -4.78 0.78 11.32
C GLN A 43 -3.32 1.01 11.76
N LYS A 44 -2.56 -0.08 11.91
CA LYS A 44 -1.12 -0.07 12.24
C LYS A 44 -0.33 0.86 11.31
N VAL A 45 0.70 1.51 11.86
CA VAL A 45 1.61 2.38 11.09
C VAL A 45 2.48 1.51 10.17
N CYS A 46 2.16 1.54 8.88
CA CYS A 46 3.00 1.03 7.80
C CYS A 46 3.95 2.11 7.27
N THR A 47 4.96 1.66 6.53
CA THR A 47 5.91 2.54 5.85
C THR A 47 5.30 3.25 4.62
N THR A 48 4.32 2.62 3.95
CA THR A 48 3.60 3.21 2.81
C THR A 48 2.07 3.11 2.95
N SER A 49 1.31 3.85 2.14
CA SER A 49 -0.16 3.70 2.03
C SER A 49 -0.71 4.27 0.73
N LYS A 50 -2.01 4.04 0.48
CA LYS A 50 -2.80 4.83 -0.48
C LYS A 50 -2.93 6.29 -0.03
N ALA A 51 -3.21 7.17 -0.98
CA ALA A 51 -3.74 8.50 -0.67
C ALA A 51 -5.25 8.42 -0.44
N ARG A 52 -5.83 9.44 0.19
CA ARG A 52 -7.26 9.52 0.47
C ARG A 52 -7.93 10.55 -0.42
N TYR A 53 -8.99 10.14 -1.09
CA TYR A 53 -9.82 11.05 -1.88
C TYR A 53 -10.45 12.11 -0.97
N LYS A 54 -10.47 13.37 -1.44
CA LYS A 54 -11.00 14.53 -0.71
C LYS A 54 -12.05 15.31 -1.49
N GLY A 55 -12.31 14.98 -2.76
CA GLY A 55 -13.36 15.60 -3.55
C GLY A 55 -12.98 15.85 -5.01
N LYS A 56 -13.94 16.28 -5.81
CA LYS A 56 -13.72 16.73 -7.20
C LYS A 56 -13.14 18.13 -7.23
N VAL A 57 -12.40 18.44 -8.29
CA VAL A 57 -11.76 19.76 -8.48
C VAL A 57 -12.75 20.90 -8.70
N LYS A 58 -14.00 20.57 -9.02
CA LYS A 58 -15.14 21.51 -9.04
C LYS A 58 -15.45 22.11 -7.66
N LYS A 59 -14.94 21.53 -6.57
CA LYS A 59 -15.08 22.04 -5.20
C LYS A 59 -13.80 22.77 -4.76
N LYS A 60 -13.90 23.59 -3.71
CA LYS A 60 -12.73 24.24 -3.10
C LYS A 60 -11.66 23.21 -2.71
N LYS A 61 -10.39 23.48 -3.06
CA LYS A 61 -9.24 22.62 -2.73
C LYS A 61 -9.13 22.42 -1.22
N PRO A 62 -9.24 21.18 -0.71
CA PRO A 62 -9.06 20.90 0.71
C PRO A 62 -7.62 21.17 1.18
N LYS A 63 -7.45 21.66 2.42
CA LYS A 63 -6.13 22.01 2.97
C LYS A 63 -5.18 20.80 3.00
N GLY A 64 -4.03 20.96 2.37
CA GLY A 64 -3.01 19.92 2.24
C GLY A 64 -3.36 18.79 1.26
N ALA A 65 -4.42 18.95 0.46
CA ALA A 65 -4.68 18.06 -0.66
C ALA A 65 -3.88 18.49 -1.89
N PHE A 66 -3.54 17.53 -2.75
CA PHE A 66 -2.91 17.73 -4.05
C PHE A 66 -3.88 17.32 -5.17
N PHE A 67 -3.68 17.90 -6.35
CA PHE A 67 -4.48 17.61 -7.55
C PHE A 67 -4.02 16.29 -8.20
N ASP A 68 -4.97 15.48 -8.64
CA ASP A 68 -4.77 14.33 -9.50
C ASP A 68 -5.73 14.43 -10.70
N PRO A 69 -5.25 14.30 -11.95
CA PRO A 69 -6.07 14.52 -13.15
C PRO A 69 -7.08 13.41 -13.44
N ARG A 70 -7.02 12.27 -12.72
CA ARG A 70 -7.93 11.13 -12.94
C ARG A 70 -9.39 11.57 -12.83
N LYS A 71 -10.27 10.92 -13.61
CA LYS A 71 -11.73 11.10 -13.56
C LYS A 71 -12.18 12.58 -13.62
N GLY A 72 -11.53 13.37 -14.48
CA GLY A 72 -11.85 14.79 -14.68
C GLY A 72 -11.37 15.71 -13.56
N GLY A 73 -10.38 15.28 -12.77
CA GLY A 73 -9.77 16.08 -11.72
C GLY A 73 -10.32 15.79 -10.33
N GLU A 74 -9.43 15.36 -9.45
CA GLU A 74 -9.71 14.99 -8.06
C GLU A 74 -8.67 15.60 -7.10
N TYR A 75 -9.08 15.85 -5.86
CA TYR A 75 -8.19 16.21 -4.77
C TYR A 75 -7.94 15.00 -3.89
N TRP A 76 -6.66 14.77 -3.58
CA TRP A 76 -6.19 13.64 -2.77
C TRP A 76 -5.28 14.13 -1.66
N LYS A 77 -5.22 13.43 -0.54
CA LYS A 77 -4.35 13.79 0.59
C LYS A 77 -3.70 12.54 1.17
N CYS A 78 -2.39 12.61 1.40
CA CYS A 78 -1.70 11.58 2.14
C CYS A 78 -2.09 11.61 3.63
N PRO A 79 -2.23 10.45 4.30
CA PRO A 79 -2.50 10.41 5.73
C PRO A 79 -1.45 11.16 6.55
N ASN A 80 -1.83 11.73 7.69
CA ASN A 80 -0.92 12.53 8.53
C ASN A 80 0.30 11.72 9.01
N ASN A 81 0.15 10.41 9.23
CA ASN A 81 1.23 9.52 9.62
C ASN A 81 2.09 9.02 8.43
N ARG A 82 1.79 9.43 7.19
CA ARG A 82 2.58 9.15 5.97
C ARG A 82 2.50 10.36 5.04
N PRO A 83 2.99 11.54 5.46
CA PRO A 83 2.67 12.79 4.78
C PRO A 83 3.31 12.91 3.39
N ARG A 84 4.35 12.12 3.09
CA ARG A 84 5.13 12.25 1.87
C ARG A 84 4.45 11.56 0.68
N ARG A 85 4.36 12.26 -0.45
CA ARG A 85 3.89 11.71 -1.72
C ARG A 85 5.02 11.01 -2.49
N THR A 86 4.73 9.87 -3.11
CA THR A 86 5.64 9.14 -4.01
C THR A 86 5.25 9.35 -5.49
N ALA A 87 5.98 8.72 -6.42
CA ALA A 87 5.64 8.72 -7.84
C ALA A 87 4.51 7.75 -8.24
N TYR A 88 4.06 6.86 -7.33
CA TYR A 88 3.02 5.85 -7.65
C TYR A 88 1.62 6.47 -7.79
N SER A 89 0.65 5.80 -8.41
CA SER A 89 -0.76 6.25 -8.46
C SER A 89 -1.35 6.50 -7.06
N VAL A 90 -2.25 7.48 -6.91
CA VAL A 90 -2.95 7.80 -5.64
C VAL A 90 -3.70 6.63 -5.02
N THR A 91 -4.14 5.67 -5.85
CA THR A 91 -4.84 4.45 -5.41
C THR A 91 -3.91 3.31 -5.02
N SER A 92 -2.60 3.44 -5.24
CA SER A 92 -1.61 2.41 -4.92
C SER A 92 -1.27 2.41 -3.43
N ASN A 93 -1.04 1.23 -2.83
CA ASN A 93 -0.52 1.09 -1.46
C ASN A 93 0.86 1.73 -1.25
N LYS A 94 1.51 2.20 -2.32
CA LYS A 94 2.81 2.89 -2.30
C LYS A 94 2.67 4.40 -2.55
N ALA A 95 1.46 4.96 -2.60
CA ALA A 95 1.23 6.37 -2.96
C ALA A 95 1.84 7.37 -1.96
N CYS A 96 1.81 7.03 -0.68
CA CYS A 96 2.24 7.86 0.44
C CYS A 96 3.26 7.12 1.28
N ALA A 97 4.15 7.84 1.98
CA ALA A 97 5.20 7.27 2.82
C ALA A 97 5.52 8.13 4.05
N THR A 98 6.07 7.52 5.10
CA THR A 98 6.58 8.21 6.31
C THR A 98 7.88 8.96 6.06
N LYS A 99 8.81 8.35 5.31
CA LYS A 99 10.15 8.88 4.98
C LYS A 99 10.56 8.48 3.56
N ARG A 100 11.78 8.81 3.12
CA ARG A 100 12.37 8.23 1.89
C ARG A 100 12.26 6.72 1.98
N ILE A 101 11.73 6.09 0.93
CA ILE A 101 11.67 4.62 0.87
C ILE A 101 13.12 4.12 0.75
N ILE A 102 13.41 2.95 1.33
CA ILE A 102 14.75 2.35 1.26
C ILE A 102 15.17 2.24 -0.22
N GLY A 103 16.34 2.79 -0.56
CA GLY A 103 16.86 2.84 -1.93
C GLY A 103 16.36 4.01 -2.80
N GLU A 104 15.41 4.83 -2.34
CA GLU A 104 14.95 6.00 -3.08
C GLU A 104 16.00 7.10 -3.06
N LYS A 105 16.51 7.48 -4.23
CA LYS A 105 17.32 8.69 -4.44
C LYS A 105 16.39 9.82 -4.87
N LEU A 106 16.43 10.93 -4.15
CA LEU A 106 15.67 12.13 -4.47
C LEU A 106 16.65 13.25 -4.81
N SER A 107 16.30 14.04 -5.80
CA SER A 107 16.97 15.29 -6.12
C SER A 107 15.90 16.35 -6.36
N GLU A 108 16.24 17.60 -6.05
CA GLU A 108 15.40 18.73 -6.38
C GLU A 108 15.34 18.92 -7.90
N ALA A 109 14.19 19.39 -8.38
CA ALA A 109 14.07 19.85 -9.75
C ALA A 109 14.70 21.23 -9.88
N GLU A 110 15.22 21.53 -11.06
CA GLU A 110 15.82 22.81 -11.38
C GLU A 110 14.79 23.72 -12.04
N PHE A 111 14.71 24.98 -11.59
CA PHE A 111 13.89 25.99 -12.25
C PHE A 111 14.48 26.30 -13.64
N LYS A 112 13.62 26.32 -14.66
CA LYS A 112 14.01 26.57 -16.05
C LYS A 112 13.38 27.83 -16.65
N GLY A 113 12.43 28.46 -15.98
CA GLY A 113 11.84 29.72 -16.43
C GLY A 113 10.36 29.85 -16.08
N LYS A 114 9.79 31.04 -16.32
CA LYS A 114 8.35 31.27 -16.19
C LYS A 114 7.61 30.74 -17.42
N VAL A 115 6.32 30.44 -17.26
CA VAL A 115 5.48 29.94 -18.37
C VAL A 115 5.20 30.98 -19.45
N THR A 116 5.53 32.25 -19.20
CA THR A 116 5.55 33.31 -20.20
C THR A 116 6.65 33.13 -21.24
N ASN A 117 7.64 32.27 -20.97
CA ASN A 117 8.71 31.93 -21.92
C ASN A 117 8.37 30.63 -22.67
N PRO A 118 8.99 30.36 -23.83
CA PRO A 118 8.89 29.07 -24.50
C PRO A 118 9.30 27.92 -23.57
N LYS A 119 8.56 26.80 -23.62
CA LYS A 119 8.81 25.64 -22.78
C LYS A 119 10.20 25.03 -23.08
N PRO A 120 11.13 25.00 -22.11
CA PRO A 120 12.43 24.36 -22.30
C PRO A 120 12.29 22.84 -22.55
N LYS A 121 13.17 22.27 -23.39
CA LYS A 121 13.16 20.83 -23.69
C LYS A 121 13.34 20.02 -22.41
N GLY A 122 12.50 19.00 -22.21
CA GLY A 122 12.55 18.14 -21.03
C GLY A 122 11.98 18.77 -19.75
N ALA A 123 11.56 20.04 -19.80
CA ALA A 123 10.89 20.66 -18.66
C ALA A 123 9.41 20.23 -18.56
N PHE A 124 8.88 20.27 -17.35
CA PHE A 124 7.47 20.10 -17.03
C PHE A 124 6.88 21.41 -16.47
N PHE A 125 5.58 21.59 -16.66
CA PHE A 125 4.84 22.70 -16.09
C PHE A 125 4.64 22.49 -14.58
N ASP A 126 4.82 23.55 -13.82
CA ASP A 126 4.54 23.64 -12.41
C ASP A 126 3.65 24.86 -12.13
N PRO A 127 2.45 24.70 -11.53
CA PRO A 127 1.50 25.80 -11.37
C PRO A 127 1.87 26.80 -10.26
N ARG A 128 2.96 26.57 -9.52
CA ARG A 128 3.41 27.50 -8.48
C ARG A 128 3.73 28.88 -9.08
N LYS A 129 3.53 29.93 -8.27
CA LYS A 129 3.89 31.33 -8.59
C LYS A 129 3.38 31.84 -9.95
N GLY A 130 2.19 31.41 -10.37
CA GLY A 130 1.59 31.83 -11.64
C GLY A 130 2.06 31.04 -12.87
N GLY A 131 2.80 29.94 -12.66
CA GLY A 131 3.25 29.04 -13.71
C GLY A 131 4.74 29.14 -13.98
N GLU A 132 5.42 28.01 -13.80
CA GLU A 132 6.86 27.86 -13.99
C GLU A 132 7.18 26.58 -14.78
N TYR A 133 8.33 26.55 -15.43
CA TYR A 133 8.93 25.36 -16.02
C TYR A 133 10.09 24.88 -15.15
N TRP A 134 10.14 23.58 -14.95
CA TRP A 134 11.12 22.92 -14.10
C TRP A 134 11.58 21.62 -14.76
N SER A 135 12.78 21.13 -14.48
CA SER A 135 13.24 19.82 -14.96
C SER A 135 13.92 19.03 -13.86
N CYS A 136 13.78 17.71 -13.91
CA CYS A 136 14.56 16.83 -13.06
C CYS A 136 16.00 16.72 -13.59
N PRO A 137 17.00 16.57 -12.70
CA PRO A 137 18.36 16.23 -13.11
C PRO A 137 18.42 14.90 -13.88
N ALA A 138 19.51 14.68 -14.60
CA ALA A 138 19.70 13.45 -15.37
C ALA A 138 19.53 12.20 -14.49
N GLY A 139 18.72 11.24 -14.96
CA GLY A 139 18.41 10.01 -14.24
C GLY A 139 17.28 10.12 -13.19
N TYR A 140 16.67 11.29 -13.01
CA TYR A 140 15.54 11.50 -12.11
C TYR A 140 14.24 11.71 -12.89
N ILE A 141 13.15 11.18 -12.34
CA ILE A 141 11.79 11.43 -12.82
C ILE A 141 11.02 12.30 -11.83
N ARG A 142 10.10 13.13 -12.34
CA ARG A 142 9.25 13.97 -11.51
C ARG A 142 8.39 13.08 -10.59
N ASN A 143 8.45 13.33 -9.29
CA ASN A 143 7.45 12.85 -8.35
C ASN A 143 6.37 13.94 -8.14
N LEU A 144 5.32 13.62 -7.38
CA LEU A 144 4.23 14.56 -7.09
C LEU A 144 4.47 15.35 -5.79
N ASN A 145 5.74 15.49 -5.38
CA ASN A 145 6.08 16.46 -4.33
C ASN A 145 5.95 17.87 -4.94
N PRO A 146 5.15 18.76 -4.34
CA PRO A 146 5.00 20.14 -4.82
C PRO A 146 6.30 20.93 -4.74
#